data_AF-A0A364RCJ3-F1
#
_entry.id   AF-A0A364RCJ3-F1
#
_cell.length_a   1.000
_cell.length_b   1.000
_cell.length_c   1.000
_cell.angle_alpha   90.00
_cell.angle_beta   90.00
_cell.angle_gamma   90.00
#
_symmetry.space_group_name_H-M   'P 1'
#
loop_
_entity.id
_entity.type
_entity.pdbx_description
1 polymer ?
#
loop_
_entity_poly.entity_id
_entity_poly.type
_entity_poly.pdbx_seq_one_letter_code
_entity_poly.pdbx_strand_id
1 'polypeptide(L)'
;MSNPDREETRKAKYGANYLTKEKDGLTYRSYDGGRSWKSSHKYDKAEADRRKEELKRKFEQGDYLTTFGGMADSFSRNYKEKFLEACRRRDLDTLILNYDFAITGSKDNAKGLLNQQNTDFFEEKNYIESLIKRTEDIIKKELETPGFDSIRTEHVGRHFIKFLEEEKAKVEADKDNIAPDPLKELASQENQFCKGMPMQEVIEHFKPLATTLSKHNNQPFLSQEQFNLFLKRAFLNQTGIEQQKINMGNGEKYFVIKRFYQFYSIASVQYESTTQCKDKYIRLLSDNFSNWKYEDLKGNFSQNKSKREW
;
A
#
# COMPACT_ATOMS: atom_id res chain seq x y z
N MET A 1 14.30 38.73 -28.71
CA MET A 1 14.15 39.42 -27.41
C MET A 1 13.04 38.74 -26.65
N SER A 2 13.39 37.87 -25.71
CA SER A 2 12.45 37.17 -24.82
C SER A 2 12.00 38.13 -23.72
N ASN A 3 10.68 38.19 -23.49
CA ASN A 3 10.04 39.08 -22.54
C ASN A 3 10.35 38.64 -21.09
N PRO A 4 11.05 39.45 -20.27
CA PRO A 4 11.48 39.07 -18.92
C PRO A 4 10.32 38.78 -17.94
N ASP A 5 9.10 39.25 -18.24
CA ASP A 5 7.92 39.03 -17.38
C ASP A 5 7.40 37.58 -17.37
N ARG A 6 7.80 36.75 -18.34
CA ARG A 6 7.38 35.32 -18.39
C ARG A 6 8.18 34.40 -17.48
N GLU A 7 9.34 34.85 -16.99
CA GLU A 7 10.22 34.05 -16.15
C GLU A 7 9.88 34.20 -14.65
N GLU A 8 9.32 35.33 -14.26
CA GLU A 8 8.82 35.57 -12.90
C GLU A 8 7.49 34.83 -12.61
N THR A 9 6.62 34.67 -13.61
CA THR A 9 5.35 33.96 -13.44
C THR A 9 5.51 32.44 -13.23
N ARG A 10 6.67 31.88 -13.61
CA ARG A 10 6.96 30.45 -13.41
C ARG A 10 7.37 30.11 -11.97
N LYS A 11 7.79 31.10 -11.17
CA LYS A 11 8.19 30.89 -9.76
C LYS A 11 7.01 30.90 -8.77
N ALA A 12 5.82 31.31 -9.20
CA ALA A 12 4.68 31.58 -8.32
C ALA A 12 3.75 30.39 -8.02
N LYS A 13 4.14 29.15 -8.35
CA LYS A 13 3.19 28.01 -8.32
C LYS A 13 3.19 27.16 -7.05
N TYR A 14 4.05 27.42 -6.07
CA TYR A 14 4.15 26.57 -4.88
C TYR A 14 4.36 27.41 -3.61
N GLY A 15 3.56 27.10 -2.58
CA GLY A 15 3.42 27.86 -1.33
C GLY A 15 4.67 27.85 -0.46
N ALA A 16 5.63 28.70 -0.80
CA ALA A 16 6.80 29.02 0.00
C ALA A 16 6.70 30.46 0.52
N ASN A 17 6.97 30.64 1.82
CA ASN A 17 7.13 31.94 2.43
C ASN A 17 8.62 32.30 2.43
N TYR A 18 8.96 33.52 2.04
CA TYR A 18 10.35 33.96 2.07
C TYR A 18 10.44 35.42 2.49
N LEU A 19 11.51 35.74 3.23
CA LEU A 19 11.88 37.11 3.52
C LEU A 19 12.44 37.71 2.23
N THR A 20 11.77 38.75 1.74
CA THR A 20 12.22 39.52 0.58
C THR A 20 12.92 40.78 1.06
N LYS A 21 14.15 40.98 0.59
CA LYS A 21 14.91 42.20 0.85
C LYS A 21 14.41 43.30 -0.08
N GLU A 22 13.78 44.32 0.50
CA GLU A 22 13.35 45.53 -0.19
C GLU A 22 14.30 46.69 0.15
N LYS A 23 14.18 47.82 -0.57
CA LYS A 23 15.03 49.02 -0.36
C LYS A 23 15.03 49.51 1.09
N ASP A 24 13.94 49.28 1.84
CA ASP A 24 13.72 49.84 3.17
C ASP A 24 13.67 48.78 4.29
N GLY A 25 14.09 47.53 4.04
CA GLY A 25 14.08 46.46 5.05
C GLY A 25 13.65 45.09 4.52
N LEU A 26 13.40 44.15 5.43
CA LEU A 26 12.92 42.82 5.09
C LEU A 26 11.40 42.75 5.25
N THR A 27 10.71 42.28 4.21
CA THR A 27 9.26 42.02 4.28
C THR A 27 8.96 40.54 4.08
N TYR A 28 7.99 40.06 4.85
CA TYR A 28 7.48 38.71 4.72
C TYR A 28 6.48 38.66 3.57
N ARG A 29 6.68 37.74 2.62
CA ARG A 29 5.69 37.42 1.59
C ARG A 29 5.23 35.97 1.75
N SER A 30 3.92 35.78 1.73
CA SER A 30 3.31 34.45 1.60
C SER A 30 2.58 34.31 0.29
N TYR A 31 2.61 33.11 -0.28
CA TYR A 31 1.83 32.74 -1.45
C TYR A 31 0.85 31.64 -1.07
N ASP A 32 -0.44 31.97 -1.14
CA ASP A 32 -1.53 31.02 -0.92
C ASP A 32 -2.53 31.12 -2.07
N GLY A 33 -2.83 29.98 -2.70
CA GLY A 33 -3.83 29.89 -3.78
C GLY A 33 -3.61 30.83 -4.97
N GLY A 34 -2.36 31.21 -5.27
CA GLY A 34 -2.05 32.16 -6.36
C GLY A 34 -2.20 33.64 -6.00
N ARG A 35 -2.41 33.98 -4.71
CA ARG A 35 -2.38 35.36 -4.21
C ARG A 35 -1.16 35.57 -3.31
N SER A 36 -0.45 36.68 -3.52
CA SER A 36 0.65 37.09 -2.64
C SER A 36 0.14 38.00 -1.53
N TRP A 37 0.42 37.66 -0.28
CA TRP A 37 0.19 38.55 0.85
C TRP A 37 1.52 39.14 1.30
N LYS A 38 1.56 40.47 1.47
CA LYS A 38 2.71 41.19 1.99
C LYS A 38 2.40 41.61 3.43
N SER A 39 3.23 41.17 4.37
CA SER A 39 3.14 41.69 5.74
C SER A 39 3.32 43.21 5.73
N SER A 40 2.44 43.93 6.41
CA SER A 40 2.59 45.37 6.64
C SER A 40 3.76 45.68 7.59
N HIS A 41 4.20 44.67 8.35
CA HIS A 41 5.29 44.79 9.30
C HIS A 41 6.64 44.61 8.60
N LYS A 42 7.44 45.69 8.56
CA LYS A 42 8.83 45.67 8.12
C LYS A 42 9.69 45.35 9.34
N TYR A 43 10.44 44.26 9.26
CA TYR A 43 11.44 43.95 10.28
C TYR A 43 12.73 44.69 9.95
N ASP A 44 13.33 45.33 10.96
CA ASP A 44 14.73 45.71 10.82
C ASP A 44 15.62 44.45 10.80
N LYS A 45 16.84 44.59 10.30
CA LYS A 45 17.75 43.45 10.11
C LYS A 45 18.04 42.74 11.44
N ALA A 46 18.23 43.47 12.53
CA ALA A 46 18.56 42.91 13.83
C ALA A 46 17.36 42.19 14.47
N GLU A 47 16.14 42.65 14.23
CA GLU A 47 14.92 41.97 14.65
C GLU A 47 14.69 40.68 13.86
N ALA A 48 14.90 40.71 12.54
CA ALA A 48 14.80 39.51 11.70
C ALA A 48 15.83 38.44 12.12
N ASP A 49 17.07 38.84 12.37
CA ASP A 49 18.14 37.93 12.80
C ASP A 49 17.85 37.34 14.20
N ARG A 50 17.36 38.15 15.16
CA ARG A 50 16.94 37.66 16.48
C ARG A 50 15.79 36.66 16.39
N ARG A 51 14.80 36.94 15.56
CA ARG A 51 13.64 36.05 15.40
C ARG A 51 14.02 34.74 14.72
N LYS A 52 14.98 34.77 13.80
CA LYS A 52 15.57 33.57 13.19
C LYS A 52 16.30 32.72 14.23
N GLU A 53 17.12 33.31 15.09
CA GLU A 53 17.85 32.59 16.14
C GLU A 53 16.92 32.05 17.24
N GLU A 54 15.87 32.80 17.59
CA GLU A 54 14.85 32.34 18.55
C GLU A 54 14.10 31.11 18.04
N LEU A 55 13.71 31.09 16.77
CA LEU A 55 13.07 29.93 16.12
C LEU A 55 14.00 28.72 16.12
N LYS A 56 15.29 28.94 15.82
CA LYS A 56 16.32 27.88 15.85
C LYS A 56 16.47 27.29 17.26
N ARG A 57 16.51 28.13 18.30
CA ARG A 57 16.64 27.68 19.69
C ARG A 57 15.40 26.93 20.20
N LYS A 58 14.19 27.43 19.92
CA LYS A 58 12.93 26.74 20.29
C LYS A 58 12.82 25.37 19.62
N PHE A 59 13.32 25.28 18.39
CA PHE A 59 13.42 24.04 17.65
C PHE A 59 14.41 23.05 18.29
N GLU A 60 15.61 23.48 18.67
CA GLU A 60 16.60 22.64 19.37
C GLU A 60 16.09 22.12 20.74
N GLN A 61 15.14 22.84 21.35
CA GLN A 61 14.50 22.47 22.61
C GLN A 61 13.27 21.56 22.45
N GLY A 62 12.90 21.21 21.22
CA GLY A 62 11.71 20.39 20.94
C GLY A 62 10.38 21.12 21.11
N ASP A 63 10.37 22.45 21.16
CA ASP A 63 9.14 23.26 21.21
C ASP A 63 8.62 23.56 19.79
N TYR A 64 8.06 22.51 19.18
CA TYR A 64 7.55 22.54 17.80
C TYR A 64 6.23 23.30 17.65
N LEU A 65 5.55 23.67 18.74
CA LEU A 65 4.25 24.34 18.69
C LEU A 65 4.37 25.85 18.45
N THR A 66 5.39 26.48 19.04
CA THR A 66 5.60 27.94 18.93
C THR A 66 6.38 28.34 17.67
N THR A 67 7.22 27.45 17.15
CA THR A 67 8.05 27.68 15.95
C THR A 67 7.22 27.77 14.66
N PHE A 68 6.05 27.13 14.62
CA PHE A 68 5.14 27.10 13.48
C PHE A 68 3.86 27.95 13.67
N GLY A 69 3.71 28.63 14.81
CA GLY A 69 2.45 29.21 15.28
C GLY A 69 1.93 30.46 14.56
N GLY A 70 2.65 31.01 13.58
CA GLY A 70 2.20 32.23 12.87
C GLY A 70 1.19 32.00 11.74
N MET A 71 1.02 30.75 11.27
CA MET A 71 0.17 30.42 10.12
C MET A 71 -0.58 29.08 10.30
N ALA A 72 -0.68 28.58 11.52
CA ALA A 72 -1.11 27.21 11.81
C ALA A 72 -2.53 27.07 12.36
N ASP A 73 -3.38 28.11 12.31
CA ASP A 73 -4.66 28.07 13.02
C ASP A 73 -5.87 27.57 12.22
N SER A 74 -5.74 27.22 10.94
CA SER A 74 -6.86 26.58 10.21
C SER A 74 -6.49 25.35 9.37
N PHE A 75 -5.25 25.26 8.86
CA PHE A 75 -4.88 24.19 7.91
C PHE A 75 -3.96 23.09 8.47
N SER A 76 -3.17 23.33 9.52
CA SER A 76 -2.13 22.36 9.95
C SER A 76 -2.61 21.36 11.01
N ARG A 77 -3.53 21.73 11.91
CA ARG A 77 -3.96 20.84 13.00
C ARG A 77 -4.69 19.60 12.47
N ASN A 78 -5.50 19.77 11.42
CA ASN A 78 -6.25 18.68 10.77
C ASN A 78 -5.33 17.76 9.95
N TYR A 79 -4.30 18.32 9.29
CA TYR A 79 -3.35 17.52 8.49
C TYR A 79 -2.33 16.79 9.37
N LYS A 80 -1.87 17.43 10.45
CA LYS A 80 -1.01 16.82 11.47
C LYS A 80 -1.74 15.71 12.20
N GLU A 81 -2.98 15.93 12.65
CA GLU A 81 -3.80 14.86 13.23
C GLU A 81 -4.06 13.76 12.20
N LYS A 82 -4.32 14.05 10.92
CA LYS A 82 -4.48 13.02 9.88
C LYS A 82 -3.21 12.25 9.57
N PHE A 83 -2.05 12.89 9.56
CA PHE A 83 -0.75 12.24 9.38
C PHE A 83 -0.41 11.38 10.59
N LEU A 84 -0.58 11.90 11.81
CA LEU A 84 -0.36 11.15 13.05
C LEU A 84 -1.39 10.02 13.22
N GLU A 85 -2.63 10.23 12.82
CA GLU A 85 -3.68 9.21 12.81
C GLU A 85 -3.39 8.14 11.74
N ALA A 86 -2.85 8.53 10.58
CA ALA A 86 -2.37 7.58 9.57
C ALA A 86 -1.16 6.78 10.08
N CYS A 87 -0.21 7.41 10.78
CA CYS A 87 0.85 6.71 11.53
C CYS A 87 0.27 5.73 12.55
N ARG A 88 -0.72 6.14 13.35
CA ARG A 88 -1.37 5.27 14.35
C ARG A 88 -2.12 4.11 13.72
N ARG A 89 -2.75 4.32 12.56
CA ARG A 89 -3.51 3.32 11.80
C ARG A 89 -2.65 2.46 10.89
N ARG A 90 -1.35 2.75 10.78
CA ARG A 90 -0.43 2.13 9.79
C ARG A 90 -0.95 2.25 8.36
N ASP A 91 -1.65 3.35 8.07
CA ASP A 91 -2.17 3.65 6.74
C ASP A 91 -1.06 4.33 5.92
N LEU A 92 -0.15 3.49 5.41
CA LEU A 92 1.04 3.90 4.68
C LEU A 92 0.69 4.72 3.43
N ASP A 93 -0.44 4.42 2.81
CA ASP A 93 -0.94 5.14 1.64
C ASP A 93 -1.36 6.57 1.98
N THR A 94 -2.09 6.74 3.09
CA THR A 94 -2.44 8.07 3.60
C THR A 94 -1.18 8.84 4.05
N LEU A 95 -0.17 8.14 4.57
CA LEU A 95 1.12 8.74 4.94
C LEU A 95 1.88 9.27 3.72
N ILE A 96 1.97 8.47 2.66
CA ILE A 96 2.63 8.87 1.41
C ILE A 96 1.87 10.01 0.73
N LEU A 97 0.54 9.94 0.68
CA LEU A 97 -0.34 11.03 0.21
C LEU A 97 -0.10 12.33 0.99
N ASN A 98 0.06 12.23 2.30
CA ASN A 98 0.24 13.40 3.15
C ASN A 98 1.66 13.96 3.08
N TYR A 99 2.67 13.10 2.94
CA TYR A 99 4.07 13.48 2.78
C TYR A 99 4.34 14.13 1.42
N ASP A 100 3.86 13.51 0.34
CA ASP A 100 4.00 14.04 -1.02
C ASP A 100 3.24 15.37 -1.15
N PHE A 101 2.06 15.50 -0.51
CA PHE A 101 1.36 16.78 -0.41
C PHE A 101 2.10 17.82 0.46
N ALA A 102 2.73 17.41 1.56
CA ALA A 102 3.46 18.30 2.46
C ALA A 102 4.75 18.86 1.83
N ILE A 103 5.37 18.12 0.91
CA ILE A 103 6.56 18.53 0.16
C ILE A 103 6.19 19.23 -1.15
N THR A 104 5.29 18.67 -1.96
CA THR A 104 5.03 19.16 -3.32
C THR A 104 3.82 20.09 -3.41
N GLY A 105 2.94 20.13 -2.40
CA GLY A 105 1.67 20.84 -2.43
C GLY A 105 0.63 20.25 -3.39
N SER A 106 0.88 19.07 -3.99
CA SER A 106 0.00 18.44 -4.99
C SER A 106 -0.45 17.05 -4.56
N LYS A 107 -1.75 16.73 -4.77
CA LYS A 107 -2.34 15.41 -4.48
C LYS A 107 -2.27 14.43 -5.66
N ASP A 108 -1.93 14.90 -6.85
CA ASP A 108 -2.10 14.12 -8.09
C ASP A 108 -1.02 13.06 -8.31
N ASN A 109 0.15 13.18 -7.67
CA ASN A 109 1.25 12.21 -7.78
C ASN A 109 1.05 10.95 -6.92
N ALA A 110 0.23 11.03 -5.88
CA ALA A 110 0.12 9.98 -4.87
C ALA A 110 -0.85 8.84 -5.23
N LYS A 111 -1.72 9.03 -6.24
CA LYS A 111 -2.64 7.98 -6.73
C LYS A 111 -1.93 6.79 -7.39
N GLY A 112 -0.69 6.95 -7.84
CA GLY A 112 0.10 5.85 -8.41
C GLY A 112 0.63 4.84 -7.38
N LEU A 113 0.62 5.18 -6.09
CA LEU A 113 1.21 4.37 -5.00
C LEU A 113 0.25 3.34 -4.39
N LEU A 114 -1.06 3.57 -4.54
CA LEU A 114 -2.14 2.85 -3.84
C LEU A 114 -2.57 1.50 -4.46
N ASN A 115 -1.94 1.06 -5.56
CA ASN A 115 -2.48 -0.04 -6.38
C ASN A 115 -1.88 -1.43 -6.12
N GLN A 116 -1.23 -1.67 -4.97
CA GLN A 116 -0.74 -3.01 -4.61
C GLN A 116 -1.15 -3.36 -3.18
N GLN A 117 -2.16 -4.22 -3.04
CA GLN A 117 -2.51 -4.86 -1.76
C GLN A 117 -2.14 -6.35 -1.80
N ASN A 118 -1.66 -6.84 -0.65
CA ASN A 118 -1.11 -8.17 -0.35
C ASN A 118 0.33 -8.39 -0.78
N THR A 119 1.25 -7.92 0.06
CA THR A 119 2.68 -8.21 -0.05
C THR A 119 3.13 -9.14 1.08
N ASP A 120 3.86 -10.19 0.71
CA ASP A 120 4.59 -11.08 1.63
C ASP A 120 5.51 -10.25 2.57
N PHE A 121 5.90 -10.77 3.72
CA PHE A 121 6.80 -10.09 4.67
C PHE A 121 8.08 -9.57 3.99
N PHE A 122 8.62 -10.36 3.06
CA PHE A 122 9.77 -9.98 2.23
C PHE A 122 9.46 -8.83 1.27
N GLU A 123 8.23 -8.74 0.78
CA GLU A 123 7.78 -7.66 -0.10
C GLU A 123 7.53 -6.36 0.69
N GLU A 124 7.07 -6.44 1.95
CA GLU A 124 6.88 -5.27 2.82
C GLU A 124 8.20 -4.57 3.18
N LYS A 125 9.23 -5.32 3.59
CA LYS A 125 10.56 -4.74 3.86
C LYS A 125 11.14 -4.07 2.62
N ASN A 126 11.12 -4.78 1.49
CA ASN A 126 11.65 -4.26 0.23
C ASN A 126 10.88 -3.00 -0.22
N TYR A 127 9.57 -2.97 0.04
CA TYR A 127 8.74 -1.80 -0.21
C TYR A 127 9.16 -0.60 0.66
N ILE A 128 9.31 -0.78 1.98
CA ILE A 128 9.78 0.28 2.88
C ILE A 128 11.16 0.80 2.45
N GLU A 129 12.10 -0.08 2.10
CA GLU A 129 13.43 0.32 1.58
C GLU A 129 13.32 1.14 0.29
N SER A 130 12.41 0.77 -0.62
CA SER A 130 12.16 1.52 -1.85
C SER A 130 11.60 2.93 -1.57
N LEU A 131 10.75 3.08 -0.55
CA LEU A 131 10.19 4.35 -0.12
C LEU A 131 11.26 5.26 0.51
N ILE A 132 12.14 4.71 1.34
CA ILE A 132 13.28 5.44 1.92
C ILE A 132 14.14 6.00 0.79
N LYS A 133 14.59 5.15 -0.14
CA LYS A 133 15.43 5.55 -1.27
C LYS A 133 14.78 6.63 -2.13
N ARG A 134 13.50 6.45 -2.47
CA ARG A 134 12.75 7.45 -3.25
C ARG A 134 12.64 8.79 -2.51
N THR A 135 12.47 8.74 -1.19
CA THR A 135 12.41 9.94 -0.34
C THR A 135 13.75 10.68 -0.36
N GLU A 136 14.86 9.96 -0.23
CA GLU A 136 16.22 10.52 -0.33
C GLU A 136 16.45 11.19 -1.69
N ASP A 137 16.03 10.55 -2.79
CA ASP A 137 16.13 11.10 -4.14
C ASP A 137 15.33 12.41 -4.29
N ILE A 138 14.13 12.48 -3.71
CA ILE A 138 13.30 13.70 -3.70
C ILE A 138 14.00 14.82 -2.91
N ILE A 139 14.47 14.54 -1.69
CA ILE A 139 15.18 15.53 -0.86
C ILE A 139 16.38 16.08 -1.62
N LYS A 140 17.19 15.21 -2.22
CA LYS A 140 18.38 15.60 -2.98
C LYS A 140 18.03 16.52 -4.15
N LYS A 141 17.02 16.14 -4.96
CA LYS A 141 16.57 16.93 -6.12
C LYS A 141 16.04 18.31 -5.71
N GLU A 142 15.28 18.39 -4.63
CA GLU A 142 14.71 19.64 -4.15
C GLU A 142 15.77 20.57 -3.53
N LEU A 143 16.79 20.01 -2.85
CA LEU A 143 17.93 20.79 -2.33
C LEU A 143 18.80 21.41 -3.45
N GLU A 144 18.85 20.78 -4.62
CA GLU A 144 19.52 21.31 -5.81
C GLU A 144 18.70 22.39 -6.53
N THR A 145 17.41 22.54 -6.20
CA THR A 145 16.49 23.47 -6.89
C THR A 145 16.52 24.88 -6.28
N PRO A 146 16.93 25.92 -7.04
CA PRO A 146 17.03 27.27 -6.50
C PRO A 146 15.68 27.84 -6.06
N GLY A 147 15.61 28.36 -4.84
CA GLY A 147 14.40 29.00 -4.29
C GLY A 147 13.48 28.08 -3.50
N PHE A 148 13.85 26.81 -3.32
CA PHE A 148 13.15 25.90 -2.42
C PHE A 148 13.61 26.11 -0.97
N ASP A 149 12.72 25.91 -0.01
CA ASP A 149 13.04 26.01 1.43
C ASP A 149 13.83 24.76 1.85
N SER A 150 15.15 24.82 1.64
CA SER A 150 16.07 23.71 1.87
C SER A 150 15.98 23.18 3.30
N ILE A 151 15.75 24.06 4.28
CA ILE A 151 15.66 23.71 5.70
C ILE A 151 14.41 22.87 5.95
N ARG A 152 13.26 23.32 5.44
CA ARG A 152 11.99 22.60 5.63
C ARG A 152 12.01 21.24 4.94
N THR A 153 12.52 21.17 3.71
CA THR A 153 12.55 19.94 2.92
C THR A 153 13.47 18.90 3.52
N GLU A 154 14.67 19.32 3.93
CA GLU A 154 15.60 18.44 4.60
C GLU A 154 15.01 17.94 5.93
N HIS A 155 14.38 18.83 6.71
CA HIS A 155 13.82 18.45 8.01
C HIS A 155 12.64 17.48 7.90
N VAL A 156 11.64 17.81 7.08
CA VAL A 156 10.45 16.97 6.89
C VAL A 156 10.84 15.62 6.29
N GLY A 157 11.76 15.63 5.32
CA GLY A 157 12.21 14.40 4.70
C GLY A 157 13.03 13.50 5.59
N ARG A 158 13.96 14.05 6.39
CA ARG A 158 14.70 13.25 7.39
C ARG A 158 13.78 12.64 8.45
N HIS A 159 12.74 13.36 8.86
CA HIS A 159 11.75 12.81 9.80
C HIS A 159 10.96 11.64 9.21
N PHE A 160 10.55 11.74 7.94
CA PHE A 160 9.84 10.66 7.28
C PHE A 160 10.73 9.43 7.05
N ILE A 161 11.99 9.64 6.64
CA ILE A 161 12.98 8.56 6.55
C ILE A 161 13.15 7.85 7.89
N LYS A 162 13.35 8.60 8.98
CA LYS A 162 13.48 8.02 10.32
C LYS A 162 12.25 7.20 10.72
N PHE A 163 11.04 7.68 10.41
CA PHE A 163 9.82 6.91 10.63
C PHE A 163 9.81 5.59 9.83
N LEU A 164 10.19 5.63 8.55
CA LEU A 164 10.27 4.43 7.72
C LEU A 164 11.34 3.44 8.22
N GLU A 165 12.47 3.93 8.72
CA GLU A 165 13.51 3.11 9.35
C GLU A 165 13.00 2.43 10.64
N GLU A 166 12.23 3.15 11.47
CA GLU A 166 11.60 2.59 12.66
C GLU A 166 10.56 1.51 12.31
N GLU A 167 9.74 1.71 11.27
CA GLU A 167 8.81 0.68 10.79
C GLU A 167 9.54 -0.52 10.20
N LYS A 168 10.60 -0.30 9.42
CA LYS A 168 11.47 -1.38 8.93
C LYS A 168 12.04 -2.20 10.07
N ALA A 169 12.53 -1.56 11.13
CA ALA A 169 13.08 -2.24 12.29
C ALA A 169 12.02 -3.07 13.03
N LYS A 170 10.77 -2.60 13.10
CA LYS A 170 9.66 -3.39 13.67
C LYS A 170 9.36 -4.62 12.83
N VAL A 171 9.26 -4.46 11.51
CA VAL A 171 9.09 -5.59 10.58
C VAL A 171 10.23 -6.59 10.79
N GLU A 172 11.48 -6.15 10.84
CA GLU A 172 12.63 -7.02 11.09
C GLU A 172 12.60 -7.71 12.47
N ALA A 173 12.19 -7.02 13.52
CA ALA A 173 12.06 -7.59 14.86
C ALA A 173 10.91 -8.62 14.95
N ASP A 174 9.84 -8.41 14.18
CA ASP A 174 8.73 -9.35 14.12
C ASP A 174 9.07 -10.60 13.30
N LYS A 175 10.10 -10.56 12.43
CA LYS A 175 10.55 -11.70 11.61
C LYS A 175 10.76 -12.99 12.40
N ASP A 176 11.31 -12.87 13.59
CA ASP A 176 11.63 -14.02 14.45
C ASP A 176 10.44 -14.46 15.32
N ASN A 177 9.39 -13.62 15.42
CA ASN A 177 8.13 -13.92 16.12
C ASN A 177 6.98 -14.30 15.19
N ILE A 178 7.16 -14.17 13.88
CA ILE A 178 6.16 -14.62 12.90
C ILE A 178 6.15 -16.15 12.93
N ALA A 179 5.05 -16.69 13.44
CA ALA A 179 4.75 -18.11 13.31
C ALA A 179 5.02 -18.54 11.86
N PRO A 180 5.70 -19.69 11.65
CA PRO A 180 6.08 -20.13 10.31
C PRO A 180 4.87 -20.03 9.39
N ASP A 181 5.06 -19.37 8.25
CA ASP A 181 3.98 -19.16 7.27
C ASP A 181 3.33 -20.53 6.99
N PRO A 182 2.05 -20.71 7.38
CA PRO A 182 1.39 -22.00 7.23
C PRO A 182 1.36 -22.46 5.77
N LEU A 183 1.38 -21.54 4.80
CA LEU A 183 1.45 -21.90 3.39
C LEU A 183 2.83 -22.44 3.00
N LYS A 184 3.91 -21.91 3.58
CA LYS A 184 5.27 -22.40 3.32
C LYS A 184 5.48 -23.81 3.87
N GLU A 185 4.93 -24.10 5.05
CA GLU A 185 4.92 -25.46 5.59
C GLU A 185 4.12 -26.40 4.67
N LEU A 186 2.93 -25.98 4.21
CA LEU A 186 2.11 -26.76 3.29
C LEU A 186 2.79 -26.98 1.92
N ALA A 187 3.49 -25.99 1.40
CA ALA A 187 4.19 -26.06 0.11
C ALA A 187 5.28 -27.13 0.08
N SER A 188 5.86 -27.45 1.24
CA SER A 188 6.91 -28.48 1.39
C SER A 188 6.37 -29.91 1.47
N GLN A 189 5.06 -30.09 1.63
CA GLN A 189 4.43 -31.40 1.78
C GLN A 189 4.09 -32.05 0.43
N GLU A 190 3.98 -33.37 0.41
CA GLU A 190 3.60 -34.11 -0.79
C GLU A 190 2.08 -34.05 -1.02
N ASN A 191 1.66 -33.66 -2.22
CA ASN A 191 0.27 -33.66 -2.65
C ASN A 191 -0.28 -35.10 -2.78
N GLN A 192 -1.16 -35.47 -1.86
CA GLN A 192 -1.81 -36.78 -1.81
C GLN A 192 -2.98 -36.90 -2.79
N PHE A 193 -3.53 -35.79 -3.28
CA PHE A 193 -4.64 -35.80 -4.25
C PHE A 193 -4.13 -36.07 -5.66
N CYS A 194 -3.10 -35.38 -6.12
CA CYS A 194 -2.50 -35.54 -7.45
C CYS A 194 -1.00 -35.81 -7.31
N LYS A 195 -0.63 -37.10 -7.30
CA LYS A 195 0.76 -37.53 -7.09
C LYS A 195 1.68 -36.92 -8.13
N GLY A 196 2.81 -36.37 -7.67
CA GLY A 196 3.80 -35.72 -8.53
C GLY A 196 3.56 -34.22 -8.77
N MET A 197 2.36 -33.68 -8.49
CA MET A 197 2.12 -32.25 -8.56
C MET A 197 2.62 -31.54 -7.28
N PRO A 198 3.57 -30.60 -7.37
CA PRO A 198 4.05 -29.85 -6.21
C PRO A 198 2.93 -29.11 -5.49
N MET A 199 2.94 -29.13 -4.15
CA MET A 199 1.94 -28.39 -3.36
C MET A 199 1.98 -26.89 -3.59
N GLN A 200 3.14 -26.32 -3.92
CA GLN A 200 3.28 -24.91 -4.29
C GLN A 200 2.39 -24.54 -5.48
N GLU A 201 2.33 -25.38 -6.53
CA GLU A 201 1.48 -25.12 -7.70
C GLU A 201 -0.01 -25.14 -7.34
N VAL A 202 -0.40 -26.06 -6.44
CA VAL A 202 -1.77 -26.12 -5.92
C VAL A 202 -2.13 -24.84 -5.17
N ILE A 203 -1.24 -24.39 -4.27
CA ILE A 203 -1.42 -23.17 -3.47
C ILE A 203 -1.59 -21.97 -4.40
N GLU A 204 -0.69 -21.79 -5.36
CA GLU A 204 -0.74 -20.68 -6.31
C GLU A 204 -2.01 -20.70 -7.16
N HIS A 205 -2.41 -21.87 -7.63
CA HIS A 205 -3.60 -22.03 -8.47
C HIS A 205 -4.89 -21.63 -7.73
N PHE A 206 -5.01 -22.01 -6.46
CA PHE A 206 -6.21 -21.72 -5.66
C PHE A 206 -6.09 -20.44 -4.82
N LYS A 207 -4.93 -19.78 -4.76
CA LYS A 207 -4.71 -18.47 -4.09
C LYS A 207 -5.79 -17.44 -4.40
N PRO A 208 -6.33 -17.32 -5.64
CA PRO A 208 -7.42 -16.39 -5.94
C PRO A 208 -8.68 -16.58 -5.09
N LEU A 209 -8.93 -17.76 -4.52
CA LEU A 209 -10.06 -17.96 -3.59
C LEU A 209 -9.86 -17.24 -2.25
N ALA A 210 -8.61 -17.04 -1.82
CA ALA A 210 -8.29 -16.32 -0.59
C ALA A 210 -8.07 -14.81 -0.81
N THR A 211 -7.71 -14.39 -2.03
CA THR A 211 -7.36 -12.99 -2.32
C THR A 211 -8.41 -12.21 -3.10
N THR A 212 -9.25 -12.88 -3.90
CA THR A 212 -10.29 -12.20 -4.69
C THR A 212 -11.50 -11.93 -3.82
N LEU A 213 -11.94 -10.67 -3.79
CA LEU A 213 -13.13 -10.26 -3.05
C LEU A 213 -14.40 -10.62 -3.83
N SER A 214 -15.37 -11.21 -3.13
CA SER A 214 -16.72 -11.41 -3.64
C SER A 214 -17.40 -10.05 -3.84
N LYS A 215 -18.09 -9.90 -4.97
CA LYS A 215 -18.91 -8.74 -5.30
C LYS A 215 -20.12 -8.58 -4.38
N HIS A 216 -20.52 -9.63 -3.67
CA HIS A 216 -21.70 -9.62 -2.81
C HIS A 216 -21.46 -8.91 -1.48
N ASN A 217 -20.33 -9.16 -0.83
CA ASN A 217 -20.04 -8.62 0.51
C ASN A 217 -18.64 -8.02 0.65
N ASN A 218 -17.90 -7.91 -0.45
CA ASN A 218 -16.54 -7.39 -0.46
C ASN A 218 -15.58 -8.14 0.49
N GLN A 219 -15.85 -9.43 0.72
CA GLN A 219 -15.01 -10.34 1.49
C GLN A 219 -14.46 -11.43 0.58
N PRO A 220 -13.28 -12.00 0.88
CA PRO A 220 -12.74 -13.12 0.13
C PRO A 220 -13.70 -14.31 0.01
N PHE A 221 -13.52 -15.15 -1.02
CA PHE A 221 -14.29 -16.39 -1.16
C PHE A 221 -14.02 -17.37 -0.02
N LEU A 222 -12.79 -17.39 0.49
CA LEU A 222 -12.36 -18.10 1.69
C LEU A 222 -11.49 -17.15 2.53
N SER A 223 -11.68 -17.16 3.84
CA SER A 223 -10.67 -16.57 4.72
C SER A 223 -9.35 -17.33 4.59
N GLN A 224 -8.23 -16.73 5.01
CA GLN A 224 -6.93 -17.41 4.97
C GLN A 224 -6.94 -18.73 5.76
N GLU A 225 -7.63 -18.75 6.90
CA GLU A 225 -7.80 -19.96 7.72
C GLU A 225 -8.60 -21.04 6.97
N GLN A 226 -9.75 -20.68 6.39
CA GLN A 226 -10.56 -21.61 5.61
C GLN A 226 -9.81 -22.14 4.39
N PHE A 227 -9.00 -21.31 3.75
CA PHE A 227 -8.14 -21.69 2.64
C PHE A 227 -7.09 -22.72 3.07
N ASN A 228 -6.41 -22.49 4.19
CA ASN A 228 -5.45 -23.44 4.75
C ASN A 228 -6.11 -24.79 5.11
N LEU A 229 -7.30 -24.75 5.73
CA LEU A 229 -8.08 -25.94 6.06
C LEU A 229 -8.52 -26.71 4.81
N PHE A 230 -8.96 -25.99 3.77
CA PHE A 230 -9.26 -26.58 2.47
C PHE A 230 -8.04 -27.31 1.90
N LEU A 231 -6.86 -26.68 1.87
CA LEU A 231 -5.65 -27.29 1.33
C LEU A 231 -5.27 -28.57 2.09
N LYS A 232 -5.30 -28.52 3.42
CA LYS A 232 -5.02 -29.68 4.29
C LYS A 232 -6.00 -30.84 4.05
N ARG A 233 -7.30 -30.53 4.00
CA ARG A 233 -8.34 -31.54 3.78
C ARG A 233 -8.22 -32.16 2.38
N ALA A 234 -8.14 -31.30 1.37
CA ALA A 234 -8.28 -31.67 -0.03
C ALA A 234 -7.03 -32.33 -0.61
N PHE A 235 -5.83 -31.86 -0.25
CA PHE A 235 -4.56 -32.27 -0.87
C PHE A 235 -3.64 -33.05 0.05
N LEU A 236 -3.86 -33.02 1.37
CA LEU A 236 -3.10 -33.81 2.34
C LEU A 236 -3.92 -34.94 2.97
N ASN A 237 -5.14 -35.17 2.47
CA ASN A 237 -6.06 -36.23 2.91
C ASN A 237 -6.40 -36.20 4.41
N GLN A 238 -6.44 -35.00 5.02
CA GLN A 238 -6.82 -34.83 6.42
C GLN A 238 -8.34 -34.85 6.58
N THR A 239 -8.92 -36.05 6.63
CA THR A 239 -10.38 -36.28 6.60
C THR A 239 -11.16 -35.77 7.82
N GLY A 240 -10.47 -35.52 8.94
CA GLY A 240 -11.07 -34.99 10.18
C GLY A 240 -11.43 -33.50 10.15
N ILE A 241 -11.00 -32.76 9.13
CA ILE A 241 -11.32 -31.33 8.97
C ILE A 241 -12.72 -31.18 8.40
N GLU A 242 -13.59 -30.37 8.97
CA GLU A 242 -14.95 -30.17 8.42
C GLU A 242 -14.95 -29.57 7.01
N GLN A 243 -16.06 -29.78 6.28
CA GLN A 243 -16.25 -29.13 4.99
C GLN A 243 -16.32 -27.61 5.17
N GLN A 244 -15.60 -26.89 4.30
CA GLN A 244 -15.60 -25.43 4.34
C GLN A 244 -16.84 -24.88 3.63
N LYS A 245 -17.15 -23.60 3.84
CA LYS A 245 -18.25 -22.92 3.15
C LYS A 245 -17.68 -21.74 2.36
N ILE A 246 -17.79 -21.80 1.04
CA ILE A 246 -17.35 -20.68 0.18
C ILE A 246 -18.32 -19.51 0.30
N ASN A 247 -17.77 -18.33 0.57
CA ASN A 247 -18.48 -17.07 0.52
C ASN A 247 -18.65 -16.62 -0.94
N MET A 248 -19.86 -16.72 -1.49
CA MET A 248 -20.13 -16.30 -2.87
C MET A 248 -21.56 -15.79 -3.05
N GLY A 249 -21.72 -14.80 -3.92
CA GLY A 249 -23.00 -14.28 -4.38
C GLY A 249 -23.52 -14.95 -5.66
N ASN A 250 -24.69 -14.49 -6.11
CA ASN A 250 -25.29 -14.93 -7.37
C ASN A 250 -24.38 -14.57 -8.56
N GLY A 251 -24.09 -15.56 -9.39
CA GLY A 251 -23.23 -15.41 -10.57
C GLY A 251 -21.78 -15.83 -10.34
N GLU A 252 -21.26 -15.71 -9.12
CA GLU A 252 -19.85 -16.02 -8.80
C GLU A 252 -19.58 -17.54 -8.73
N LYS A 253 -20.65 -18.34 -8.68
CA LYS A 253 -20.60 -19.81 -8.79
C LYS A 253 -19.68 -20.28 -9.92
N TYR A 254 -19.75 -19.63 -11.08
CA TYR A 254 -18.98 -20.03 -12.26
C TYR A 254 -17.49 -19.69 -12.15
N PHE A 255 -17.12 -18.67 -11.37
CA PHE A 255 -15.73 -18.36 -11.09
C PHE A 255 -15.07 -19.52 -10.33
N VAL A 256 -15.72 -20.01 -9.28
CA VAL A 256 -15.23 -21.15 -8.50
C VAL A 256 -15.13 -22.39 -9.39
N ILE A 257 -16.20 -22.77 -10.09
CA ILE A 257 -16.18 -23.94 -10.98
C ILE A 257 -15.05 -23.83 -12.02
N LYS A 258 -14.84 -22.64 -12.60
CA LYS A 258 -13.77 -22.38 -13.56
C LYS A 258 -12.40 -22.66 -12.95
N ARG A 259 -12.13 -22.25 -11.71
CA ARG A 259 -10.84 -22.53 -11.04
C ARG A 259 -10.60 -24.02 -10.88
N PHE A 260 -11.60 -24.79 -10.44
CA PHE A 260 -11.45 -26.25 -10.32
C PHE A 260 -11.32 -26.94 -11.69
N TYR A 261 -12.03 -26.45 -12.72
CA TYR A 261 -11.87 -26.97 -14.08
C TYR A 261 -10.49 -26.70 -14.66
N GLN A 262 -9.94 -25.50 -14.45
CA GLN A 262 -8.58 -25.16 -14.86
C GLN A 262 -7.55 -26.04 -14.15
N PHE A 263 -7.75 -26.31 -12.85
CA PHE A 263 -6.90 -27.23 -12.09
C PHE A 263 -6.91 -28.63 -12.71
N TYR A 264 -8.10 -29.16 -12.99
CA TYR A 264 -8.27 -30.42 -13.73
C TYR A 264 -7.55 -30.41 -15.08
N SER A 265 -7.69 -29.32 -15.85
CA SER A 265 -7.07 -29.21 -17.17
C SER A 265 -5.54 -29.25 -17.10
N ILE A 266 -4.93 -28.64 -16.09
CA ILE A 266 -3.47 -28.68 -15.87
C ILE A 266 -3.06 -30.08 -15.43
N ALA A 267 -3.73 -30.59 -14.40
CA ALA A 267 -3.40 -31.88 -13.78
C ALA A 267 -3.56 -33.07 -14.76
N SER A 268 -4.63 -33.07 -15.56
CA SER A 268 -4.91 -34.14 -16.53
C SER A 268 -3.92 -34.21 -17.68
N VAL A 269 -3.26 -33.10 -18.01
CA VAL A 269 -2.26 -33.04 -19.08
C VAL A 269 -0.87 -33.42 -18.58
N GLN A 270 -0.53 -33.02 -17.35
CA GLN A 270 0.85 -33.07 -16.87
C GLN A 270 1.13 -34.16 -15.83
N TYR A 271 0.13 -34.55 -15.01
CA TYR A 271 0.36 -35.36 -13.81
C TYR A 271 -0.49 -36.63 -13.75
N GLU A 272 -1.66 -36.66 -14.40
CA GLU A 272 -2.52 -37.84 -14.43
C GLU A 272 -2.17 -38.76 -15.61
N SER A 273 -2.27 -40.06 -15.42
CA SER A 273 -2.02 -41.07 -16.47
C SER A 273 -3.18 -41.23 -17.45
N THR A 274 -4.37 -40.72 -17.10
CA THR A 274 -5.59 -40.88 -17.88
C THR A 274 -6.47 -39.62 -17.83
N THR A 275 -7.17 -39.37 -18.94
CA THR A 275 -8.15 -38.29 -19.07
C THR A 275 -9.47 -38.59 -18.36
N GLN A 276 -9.70 -39.85 -17.98
CA GLN A 276 -10.90 -40.32 -17.27
C GLN A 276 -10.88 -40.01 -15.76
N CYS A 277 -10.11 -39.01 -15.33
CA CYS A 277 -10.04 -38.58 -13.94
C CYS A 277 -11.01 -37.44 -13.59
N LYS A 278 -11.80 -36.93 -14.55
CA LYS A 278 -12.66 -35.73 -14.36
C LYS A 278 -13.56 -35.79 -13.11
N ASP A 279 -14.18 -36.93 -12.84
CA ASP A 279 -15.10 -37.12 -11.70
C ASP A 279 -14.39 -36.91 -10.35
N LYS A 280 -13.10 -37.26 -10.24
CA LYS A 280 -12.25 -37.00 -9.06
C LYS A 280 -12.11 -35.50 -8.78
N TYR A 281 -11.99 -34.69 -9.82
CA TYR A 281 -11.86 -33.22 -9.69
C TYR A 281 -13.18 -32.52 -9.43
N ILE A 282 -14.30 -33.12 -9.86
CA ILE A 282 -15.63 -32.65 -9.45
C ILE A 282 -15.82 -32.94 -7.95
N ARG A 283 -15.41 -34.12 -7.49
CA ARG A 283 -15.43 -34.51 -6.07
C ARG A 283 -14.53 -33.65 -5.19
N LEU A 284 -13.38 -33.21 -5.72
CA LEU A 284 -12.52 -32.24 -5.04
C LEU A 284 -13.30 -30.98 -4.59
N LEU A 285 -14.29 -30.54 -5.37
CA LEU A 285 -15.15 -29.41 -5.00
C LEU A 285 -16.32 -29.84 -4.10
N SER A 286 -17.07 -30.91 -4.44
CA SER A 286 -18.23 -31.32 -3.63
C SER A 286 -17.88 -31.85 -2.24
N ASP A 287 -16.74 -32.53 -2.09
CA ASP A 287 -16.41 -33.26 -0.86
C ASP A 287 -15.69 -32.37 0.16
N ASN A 288 -15.20 -31.20 -0.29
CA ASN A 288 -14.52 -30.21 0.55
C ASN A 288 -15.37 -28.99 0.88
N PHE A 289 -16.49 -28.76 0.19
CA PHE A 289 -17.33 -27.58 0.40
C PHE A 289 -18.82 -27.90 0.55
N SER A 290 -19.42 -27.43 1.64
CA SER A 290 -20.80 -27.78 2.05
C SER A 290 -21.90 -27.19 1.16
N ASN A 291 -21.60 -26.14 0.41
CA ASN A 291 -22.54 -25.46 -0.48
C ASN A 291 -22.57 -26.02 -1.91
N TRP A 292 -21.99 -27.20 -2.13
CA TRP A 292 -21.91 -27.82 -3.45
C TRP A 292 -22.35 -29.27 -3.43
N LYS A 293 -23.17 -29.64 -4.42
CA LYS A 293 -23.57 -31.03 -4.67
C LYS A 293 -22.90 -31.52 -5.95
N TYR A 294 -22.51 -32.78 -5.95
CA TYR A 294 -21.80 -33.40 -7.07
C TYR A 294 -22.60 -33.32 -8.38
N GLU A 295 -23.91 -33.53 -8.30
CA GLU A 295 -24.87 -33.60 -9.40
C GLU A 295 -24.99 -32.24 -10.08
N ASP A 296 -25.06 -31.16 -9.29
CA ASP A 296 -25.10 -29.78 -9.78
C ASP A 296 -23.79 -29.39 -10.47
N LEU A 297 -22.67 -29.94 -10.02
CA LEU A 297 -21.36 -29.67 -10.58
C LEU A 297 -21.13 -30.44 -11.88
N LYS A 298 -21.53 -31.72 -11.95
CA LYS A 298 -21.25 -32.62 -13.08
C LYS A 298 -21.70 -32.04 -14.41
N GLY A 299 -22.89 -31.42 -14.46
CA GLY A 299 -23.41 -30.77 -15.66
C GLY A 299 -22.73 -29.43 -16.01
N ASN A 300 -22.13 -28.76 -15.02
CA ASN A 300 -21.52 -27.44 -15.18
C ASN A 300 -19.99 -27.47 -15.32
N PHE A 301 -19.34 -28.60 -15.02
CA PHE A 301 -17.89 -28.76 -15.05
C PHE A 301 -17.39 -29.00 -16.50
N SER A 302 -17.36 -27.95 -17.32
CA SER A 302 -16.92 -28.03 -18.73
C SER A 302 -16.22 -26.75 -19.21
N GLN A 303 -15.32 -26.91 -20.19
CA GLN A 303 -14.53 -25.81 -20.76
C GLN A 303 -15.39 -24.67 -21.32
N ASN A 304 -16.51 -24.98 -21.97
CA ASN A 304 -17.33 -23.95 -22.61
C ASN A 304 -18.07 -23.07 -21.59
N LYS A 305 -18.35 -23.59 -20.40
CA LYS A 305 -18.95 -22.83 -19.31
C LYS A 305 -17.92 -22.02 -18.52
N SER A 306 -16.62 -22.30 -18.71
CA SER A 306 -15.51 -21.62 -18.05
C SER A 306 -14.88 -20.49 -18.89
N LYS A 307 -15.40 -20.18 -20.09
CA LYS A 307 -14.84 -19.13 -20.97
C LYS A 307 -15.14 -17.69 -20.56
N ARG A 308 -16.05 -17.43 -19.61
CA ARG A 308 -16.31 -16.07 -19.13
C ARG A 308 -15.05 -15.52 -18.44
N GLU A 309 -14.59 -14.36 -18.89
CA GLU A 309 -13.59 -13.56 -18.17
C GLU A 309 -14.27 -12.92 -16.95
N TRP A 310 -13.55 -12.94 -15.82
CA TRP A 310 -14.02 -12.53 -14.50
C TRP A 310 -13.03 -11.55 -13.91
#